data_AF-A0A1G8I3B3-F1
#
_entry.id   AF-A0A1G8I3B3-F1
#
_cell.length_a   1.000
_cell.length_b   1.000
_cell.length_c   1.000
_cell.angle_alpha   90.00
_cell.angle_beta   90.00
_cell.angle_gamma   90.00
#
_symmetry.space_group_name_H-M   'P 1'
#
loop_
_entity.id
_entity.type
_entity.pdbx_description
1 polymer ?
#
loop_
_entity_poly.entity_id
_entity_poly.type
_entity_poly.pdbx_seq_one_letter_code
_entity_poly.pdbx_strand_id
1 'polypeptide(L)'
;MKQLMPFIVIIVFFILIAIFILALYNYMLKKRIIKSGPLDENSVKFLAQLNSGNEALKWGLILLCAGIGFIVMQFIPYSAEDSPVPYGVEMIFISAGFLIYYLLLRRRKD
;
A
#
# COMPACT_ATOMS: atom_id res chain seq x y z
N MET A 1 0.17 -9.09 24.71
CA MET A 1 1.13 -8.86 23.58
C MET A 1 2.11 -10.01 23.26
N LYS A 2 2.77 -10.68 24.22
CA LYS A 2 3.85 -11.66 23.92
C LYS A 2 3.45 -12.89 23.08
N GLN A 3 2.20 -13.35 23.17
CA GLN A 3 1.72 -14.48 22.38
C GLN A 3 1.35 -14.13 20.93
N LEU A 4 1.07 -12.85 20.62
CA LEU A 4 0.67 -12.41 19.27
C LEU A 4 1.86 -12.00 18.40
N MET A 5 2.97 -11.58 19.01
CA MET A 5 4.22 -11.26 18.30
C MET A 5 4.66 -12.34 17.30
N PRO A 6 4.71 -13.65 17.62
CA PRO A 6 5.13 -14.65 16.65
C PRO A 6 4.21 -14.71 15.42
N PHE A 7 2.89 -14.53 15.58
CA PHE A 7 1.95 -14.52 14.46
C PHE A 7 2.14 -13.30 13.55
N ILE A 8 2.33 -12.11 14.15
CA ILE A 8 2.57 -10.89 13.39
C ILE A 8 3.87 -11.01 12.58
N VAL A 9 4.94 -11.53 13.19
CA VAL A 9 6.22 -11.74 12.51
C VAL A 9 6.07 -12.70 11.33
N ILE A 10 5.33 -13.80 11.49
CA ILE A 10 5.08 -14.76 10.41
C ILE A 10 4.31 -14.09 9.26
N ILE A 11 3.23 -13.34 9.55
CA ILE A 11 2.43 -12.66 8.54
C ILE A 11 3.28 -11.65 7.75
N VAL A 12 4.06 -10.81 8.45
CA VAL A 12 4.95 -9.83 7.82
C VAL A 12 6.00 -10.51 6.95
N PHE A 13 6.56 -11.63 7.40
CA PHE A 13 7.55 -12.39 6.64
C PHE A 13 6.96 -12.95 5.33
N PHE A 14 5.75 -13.50 5.36
CA PHE A 14 5.07 -13.96 4.14
C PHE A 14 4.76 -12.80 3.18
N ILE A 15 4.35 -11.65 3.69
CA ILE A 15 4.11 -10.45 2.88
C ILE A 15 5.40 -10.00 2.18
N LEU A 16 6.53 -9.98 2.90
CA LEU A 16 7.83 -9.63 2.32
C LEU A 16 8.26 -10.61 1.22
N ILE A 17 8.08 -11.92 1.44
CA ILE A 17 8.36 -12.94 0.41
C ILE A 17 7.47 -12.72 -0.82
N ALA A 18 6.18 -12.49 -0.63
CA ALA A 18 5.25 -12.26 -1.73
C ALA A 18 5.65 -11.02 -2.55
N ILE A 19 5.98 -9.92 -1.89
CA ILE A 19 6.47 -8.68 -2.55
C ILE A 19 7.76 -8.96 -3.32
N PHE A 20 8.70 -9.71 -2.72
CA PHE A 20 9.96 -10.07 -3.35
C PHE A 20 9.76 -10.92 -4.62
N ILE A 21 8.89 -11.94 -4.55
CA ILE A 21 8.52 -12.76 -5.71
C ILE A 21 7.89 -11.88 -6.79
N LEU A 22 6.95 -11.00 -6.42
CA LEU A 22 6.29 -10.10 -7.36
C LEU A 22 7.29 -9.18 -8.07
N ALA A 23 8.28 -8.66 -7.34
CA ALA A 23 9.34 -7.82 -7.88
C ALA A 23 10.21 -8.59 -8.88
N LEU A 24 10.59 -9.83 -8.57
CA LEU A 24 11.34 -10.69 -9.48
C LEU A 24 10.55 -11.00 -10.76
N TYR A 25 9.28 -11.38 -10.64
CA TYR A 25 8.42 -11.64 -11.80
C TYR A 25 8.25 -10.39 -12.67
N ASN A 26 8.03 -9.22 -12.06
CA ASN A 26 7.96 -7.96 -12.79
C ASN A 26 9.26 -7.64 -13.52
N TYR A 27 10.42 -7.88 -12.90
CA TYR A 27 11.71 -7.73 -13.56
C TYR A 27 11.85 -8.68 -14.75
N MET A 28 11.52 -9.95 -14.59
CA MET A 28 11.58 -10.95 -15.67
C MET A 28 10.64 -10.61 -16.83
N LEU A 29 9.42 -10.16 -16.54
CA LEU A 29 8.44 -9.74 -17.54
C LEU A 29 8.94 -8.51 -18.31
N LYS A 30 9.41 -7.47 -17.62
CA LYS A 30 10.00 -6.28 -18.26
C LYS A 30 11.19 -6.65 -19.14
N LYS A 31 12.08 -7.51 -18.65
CA LYS A 31 13.24 -8.01 -19.42
C LYS A 31 12.81 -8.79 -20.66
N ARG A 32 11.74 -9.59 -20.58
CA ARG A 32 11.19 -10.33 -21.74
C ARG A 32 10.58 -9.38 -22.76
N ILE A 33 9.80 -8.39 -22.32
CA ILE A 33 9.16 -7.39 -23.20
C ILE A 33 10.20 -6.59 -23.98
N ILE A 34 11.30 -6.16 -23.33
CA ILE A 34 12.39 -5.44 -24.01
C ILE A 34 13.10 -6.32 -25.04
N LYS A 35 13.22 -7.63 -24.77
CA LYS A 35 13.88 -8.58 -25.67
C LYS A 35 13.01 -9.05 -26.84
N SER A 36 11.69 -8.89 -26.78
CA SER A 36 10.76 -9.43 -27.78
C SER A 36 10.66 -8.63 -29.09
N GLY A 37 11.44 -7.56 -29.28
CA GLY A 37 11.54 -6.83 -30.55
C GLY A 37 11.11 -5.36 -30.45
N PRO A 38 10.92 -4.67 -31.59
CA PRO A 38 10.55 -3.25 -31.60
C PRO A 38 9.22 -3.07 -30.89
N LEU A 39 9.22 -2.28 -29.82
CA LEU A 39 8.01 -1.94 -29.09
C LEU A 39 7.19 -1.00 -29.97
N ASP A 40 5.98 -1.44 -30.33
CA ASP A 40 5.00 -0.57 -30.99
C ASP A 40 4.71 0.66 -30.12
N GLU A 41 4.35 1.79 -30.73
CA GLU A 41 4.12 3.07 -30.04
C GLU A 41 3.04 2.95 -28.94
N ASN A 42 2.05 2.07 -29.16
CA ASN A 42 1.04 1.70 -28.16
C ASN A 42 1.63 0.96 -26.96
N SER A 43 2.65 0.13 -27.17
CA SER A 43 3.36 -0.62 -26.13
C SER A 43 4.13 0.33 -25.22
N VAL A 44 4.77 1.35 -25.79
CA VAL A 44 5.50 2.38 -25.05
C VAL A 44 4.55 3.24 -24.21
N LYS A 45 3.41 3.65 -24.78
CA LYS A 45 2.37 4.39 -24.04
C LYS A 45 1.81 3.55 -22.87
N PHE A 46 1.57 2.26 -23.07
CA PHE A 46 1.12 1.35 -22.02
C PHE A 46 2.15 1.23 -20.88
N LEU A 47 3.44 1.07 -21.21
CA LEU A 47 4.51 1.00 -20.21
C LEU A 47 4.68 2.31 -19.43
N ALA A 48 4.48 3.47 -20.08
CA ALA A 48 4.50 4.77 -19.40
C ALA A 48 3.33 4.93 -18.41
N GLN A 49 2.14 4.44 -18.76
CA GLN A 49 0.97 4.48 -17.88
C GLN A 49 1.13 3.57 -16.66
N LEU A 50 1.77 2.41 -16.83
CA LEU A 50 2.11 1.47 -15.75
C LEU A 50 3.03 2.08 -14.68
N ASN A 51 3.84 3.09 -15.05
CA ASN A 51 4.78 3.74 -14.14
C ASN A 51 4.26 5.10 -13.64
N SER A 52 2.95 5.37 -13.78
CA SER A 52 2.36 6.62 -13.31
C SER A 52 2.64 6.78 -11.81
N GLY A 53 3.32 7.88 -11.41
CA GLY A 53 3.73 8.18 -10.03
C GLY A 53 2.59 8.31 -9.00
N ASN A 54 1.37 7.93 -9.38
CA ASN A 54 0.19 7.86 -8.54
C ASN A 54 0.36 6.86 -7.38
N GLU A 55 1.19 5.84 -7.55
CA GLU A 55 1.45 4.86 -6.48
C GLU A 55 2.17 5.47 -5.27
N ALA A 56 3.15 6.36 -5.50
CA ALA A 56 3.83 7.06 -4.42
C ALA A 56 2.87 7.99 -3.65
N LEU A 57 2.00 8.70 -4.37
CA LEU A 57 0.97 9.56 -3.77
C LEU A 57 -0.04 8.76 -2.94
N LYS A 58 -0.47 7.59 -3.45
CA LYS A 58 -1.34 6.64 -2.73
C LYS A 58 -0.74 6.27 -1.38
N TRP A 59 0.49 5.74 -1.39
CA TRP A 59 1.15 5.26 -0.18
C TRP A 59 1.49 6.41 0.78
N GLY A 60 1.92 7.56 0.26
CA GLY A 60 2.17 8.74 1.09
C GLY A 60 0.93 9.19 1.85
N LEU A 61 -0.25 9.20 1.20
CA LEU A 61 -1.50 9.62 1.83
C LEU A 61 -2.00 8.60 2.86
N ILE A 62 -1.91 7.31 2.56
CA ILE A 62 -2.31 6.24 3.50
C ILE A 62 -1.42 6.29 4.74
N LEU A 63 -0.10 6.40 4.57
CA LEU A 63 0.85 6.47 5.69
C LEU A 63 0.68 7.75 6.51
N LEU A 64 0.36 8.87 5.87
CA LEU A 64 0.02 10.11 6.57
C LEU A 64 -1.21 9.92 7.45
N CYS A 65 -2.29 9.37 6.91
CA CYS A 65 -3.50 9.14 7.69
C CYS A 65 -3.28 8.11 8.81
N ALA A 66 -2.58 7.00 8.55
CA ALA A 66 -2.20 6.03 9.56
C ALA A 66 -1.37 6.67 10.69
N GLY A 67 -0.40 7.51 10.34
CA GLY A 67 0.39 8.26 11.33
C GLY A 67 -0.47 9.15 12.23
N ILE A 68 -1.50 9.80 11.67
CA ILE A 68 -2.48 10.55 12.46
C ILE A 68 -3.30 9.61 13.36
N GLY A 69 -3.73 8.46 12.86
CA GLY A 69 -4.44 7.45 13.64
C GLY A 69 -3.65 6.99 14.86
N PHE A 70 -2.35 6.73 14.69
CA PHE A 70 -1.46 6.38 15.80
C PHE A 70 -1.31 7.52 16.83
N ILE A 71 -1.23 8.77 16.39
CA ILE A 71 -1.20 9.92 17.31
C ILE A 71 -2.51 10.00 18.10
N VAL A 72 -3.67 9.81 17.45
CA VAL A 72 -4.98 9.82 18.10
C VAL A 72 -5.11 8.68 19.11
N MET A 73 -4.54 7.51 18.80
CA MET A 73 -4.52 6.34 19.67
C MET A 73 -3.95 6.65 21.06
N GLN A 74 -2.95 7.54 21.16
CA GLN A 74 -2.32 7.94 22.43
C GLN A 74 -3.29 8.67 23.39
N PHE A 75 -4.36 9.27 22.86
CA PHE A 75 -5.35 10.00 23.66
C PHE A 75 -6.55 9.14 24.07
N ILE A 76 -6.60 7.87 23.65
CA ILE A 76 -7.69 6.96 23.99
C ILE A 76 -7.38 6.32 25.36
N PRO A 77 -8.30 6.39 26.35
CA PRO A 77 -8.07 5.85 27.70
C PRO A 77 -8.18 4.31 27.79
N TYR A 78 -8.19 3.63 26.65
CA TYR A 78 -8.25 2.18 26.55
C TYR A 78 -6.96 1.65 25.96
N SER A 79 -6.33 0.70 26.65
CA SER A 79 -5.19 -0.02 26.09
C SER A 79 -5.67 -0.88 24.92
N ALA A 80 -4.83 -1.03 23.91
CA ALA A 80 -5.09 -1.92 22.79
C ALA A 80 -5.24 -3.41 23.21
N GLU A 81 -4.74 -3.77 24.41
CA GLU A 81 -4.93 -5.10 25.00
C GLU A 81 -6.33 -5.28 25.62
N ASP A 82 -6.92 -4.21 26.14
CA ASP A 82 -8.16 -4.26 26.93
C ASP A 82 -9.41 -4.00 26.08
N SER A 83 -9.23 -3.35 24.93
CA SER A 83 -10.33 -2.96 24.07
C SER A 83 -9.93 -2.98 22.59
N PRO A 84 -10.83 -3.42 21.68
CA PRO A 84 -10.59 -3.34 20.24
C PRO A 84 -10.73 -1.92 19.69
N VAL A 85 -11.18 -0.94 20.50
CA VAL A 85 -11.44 0.45 20.09
C VAL A 85 -10.21 1.12 19.43
N PRO A 86 -8.99 1.05 20.00
CA PRO A 86 -7.83 1.68 19.39
C PRO A 86 -7.52 1.17 17.97
N TYR A 87 -7.67 -0.14 17.73
CA TYR A 87 -7.49 -0.73 16.40
C TYR A 87 -8.58 -0.30 15.41
N GLY A 88 -9.83 -0.18 15.88
CA GLY A 88 -10.93 0.34 15.07
C GLY A 88 -10.69 1.77 14.62
N VAL A 89 -10.21 2.63 15.53
CA VAL A 89 -9.84 4.02 15.21
C VAL A 89 -8.73 4.05 14.15
N GLU A 90 -7.68 3.26 14.33
CA GLU A 90 -6.59 3.19 13.35
C GLU A 90 -7.09 2.75 11.96
N MET A 91 -7.95 1.74 11.89
CA MET A 91 -8.54 1.29 10.63
C MET A 91 -9.38 2.39 9.94
N ILE A 92 -10.09 3.23 10.70
CA ILE A 92 -10.84 4.36 10.15
C ILE A 92 -9.90 5.36 9.48
N PHE A 93 -8.78 5.69 10.12
CA PHE A 93 -7.80 6.62 9.55
C PHE A 93 -7.14 6.06 8.29
N ILE A 94 -6.73 4.78 8.28
CA ILE A 94 -6.18 4.12 7.09
C ILE A 94 -7.21 4.15 5.94
N SER A 95 -8.48 3.83 6.24
CA SER A 95 -9.58 3.87 5.28
C SER A 95 -9.79 5.27 4.71
N ALA A 96 -9.74 6.31 5.56
CA ALA A 96 -9.83 7.70 5.12
C ALA A 96 -8.72 8.05 4.11
N GLY A 97 -7.49 7.59 4.34
CA GLY A 97 -6.38 7.77 3.39
C GLY A 97 -6.67 7.15 2.02
N PHE A 98 -7.22 5.93 1.99
CA PHE A 98 -7.65 5.29 0.74
C PHE A 98 -8.79 6.04 0.03
N LEU A 99 -9.81 6.48 0.79
CA LEU A 99 -10.95 7.21 0.25
C LEU A 99 -10.54 8.56 -0.34
N ILE A 100 -9.70 9.32 0.36
CA ILE A 100 -9.18 10.60 -0.15
C ILE A 100 -8.36 10.36 -1.42
N TYR A 101 -7.49 9.33 -1.44
CA TYR A 101 -6.73 8.99 -2.65
C TYR A 101 -7.66 8.65 -3.82
N TYR A 102 -8.71 7.85 -3.59
CA TYR A 102 -9.70 7.50 -4.61
C TYR A 102 -10.42 8.73 -5.16
N LEU A 103 -10.84 9.65 -4.30
CA LEU A 103 -11.49 10.89 -4.70
C LEU A 103 -10.56 11.79 -5.53
N LEU A 104 -9.28 11.89 -5.15
CA LEU A 104 -8.27 12.62 -5.92
C LEU A 104 -8.07 12.01 -7.31
N LEU A 105 -8.04 10.67 -7.40
CA LEU A 105 -7.87 9.97 -8.67
C LEU A 105 -9.11 10.15 -9.58
N ARG A 106 -10.31 10.09 -8.99
CA ARG A 106 -11.57 10.32 -9.73
C ARG A 106 -11.61 11.72 -10.34
N ARG A 107 -11.24 12.76 -9.58
CA ARG A 107 -11.19 14.14 -10.06
C ARG A 107 -10.15 14.42 -11.15
N ARG A 108 -9.16 13.55 -11.36
CA ARG A 108 -8.19 13.69 -12.47
C ARG A 108 -8.74 13.09 -13.77
N LYS A 109 -9.72 12.18 -13.67
CA LYS A 109 -10.25 11.45 -14.83
C LYS A 109 -11.43 12.17 -15.50
N ASP A 110 -12.12 13.02 -14.73
CA ASP A 110 -13.13 13.99 -15.19
C ASP A 110 -12.45 15.29 -15.64
#